data_AF-A0A933MH30-F1
#
_entry.id   AF-A0A933MH30-F1
#
_cell.length_a   1.000
_cell.length_b   1.000
_cell.length_c   1.000
_cell.angle_alpha   90.00
_cell.angle_beta   90.00
_cell.angle_gamma   90.00
#
_symmetry.space_group_name_H-M   'P 1'
#
loop_
_entity.id
_entity.type
_entity.pdbx_description
1 polymer ?
#
loop_
_entity_poly.entity_id
_entity_poly.type
_entity_poly.pdbx_seq_one_letter_code
_entity_poly.pdbx_strand_id
1 'polypeptide(L)'
;MEFDNNRHKYKVARLWLAGQDTEAAGGYWPFALLNKKADLLQTLGDWENAEMVYQSNVAWLENAGQLGYLTETQNRLAQLLTNMGNYEAAFELFRKSGEDPNQEP
;
A
#
# COMPACT_ATOMS: atom_id res chain seq x y z
N MET A 1 0.84 -17.69 37.85
CA MET A 1 -0.16 -17.44 36.79
C MET A 1 0.61 -16.93 35.58
N GLU A 2 0.91 -17.83 34.64
CA GLU A 2 1.51 -17.47 33.36
C GLU A 2 0.39 -16.98 32.43
N PHE A 3 0.53 -15.76 31.92
CA PHE A 3 -0.38 -15.24 30.91
C PHE A 3 -0.01 -15.85 29.57
N ASP A 4 -0.88 -16.74 29.10
CA ASP A 4 -0.74 -17.46 27.85
C ASP A 4 -0.60 -16.50 26.66
N ASN A 5 0.43 -16.77 25.88
CA ASN A 5 1.01 -15.96 24.84
C ASN A 5 0.17 -16.07 23.55
N ASN A 6 -1.03 -15.48 23.55
CA ASN A 6 -1.92 -15.49 22.38
C ASN A 6 -1.59 -14.36 21.37
N ARG A 7 -0.30 -14.02 21.21
CA ARG A 7 0.21 -13.00 20.28
C ARG A 7 0.23 -13.45 18.81
N HIS A 8 -0.53 -14.49 18.47
CA HIS A 8 -0.57 -15.07 17.12
C HIS A 8 -1.95 -15.01 16.45
N LYS A 9 -3.01 -14.59 17.15
CA LYS A 9 -4.35 -14.48 16.53
C LYS A 9 -4.65 -13.17 15.82
N TYR A 10 -3.95 -12.09 16.19
CA TYR A 10 -4.13 -10.79 15.54
C TYR A 10 -2.75 -10.27 15.20
N LYS A 11 -2.42 -10.25 13.89
CA LYS A 11 -1.42 -9.29 13.41
C LYS A 11 -1.98 -7.94 13.83
N VAL A 12 -1.35 -7.29 14.79
CA VAL A 12 -1.65 -5.88 15.09
C VAL A 12 -1.28 -5.17 13.80
N ALA A 13 -2.26 -5.00 12.90
CA ALA A 13 -2.08 -4.21 11.71
C ALA A 13 -1.71 -2.83 12.24
N ARG A 14 -0.43 -2.47 12.16
CA ARG A 14 0.01 -1.14 12.53
C ARG A 14 -0.80 -0.20 11.65
N LEU A 15 -1.81 0.42 12.24
CA LEU A 15 -2.72 1.32 11.54
C LEU A 15 -1.92 2.45 10.89
N TRP A 16 -0.78 2.76 11.50
CA TRP A 16 0.15 3.81 11.13
C TRP A 16 1.52 3.24 10.81
N LEU A 17 2.12 3.66 9.70
CA LEU A 17 3.51 3.41 9.37
C LEU A 17 4.34 4.63 9.75
N ALA A 18 5.54 4.41 10.30
CA ALA A 18 6.47 5.48 10.59
C ALA A 18 7.37 5.77 9.38
N GLY A 19 7.56 7.06 9.08
CA GLY A 19 8.52 7.51 8.08
C GLY A 19 9.97 7.36 8.58
N GLN A 20 10.93 7.34 7.65
CA GLN A 20 12.37 7.31 8.01
C GLN A 20 12.82 8.66 8.60
N ASP A 21 12.29 9.77 8.09
CA ASP A 21 12.55 11.11 8.61
C ASP A 21 11.44 11.53 9.57
N THR A 22 11.73 11.47 10.86
CA THR A 22 10.78 11.82 11.94
C THR A 22 10.61 13.33 12.13
N GLU A 23 11.39 14.16 11.43
CA GLU A 23 11.42 15.62 11.60
C GLU A 23 10.58 16.39 10.59
N ALA A 24 10.26 15.82 9.42
CA ALA A 24 9.45 16.47 8.41
C ALA A 24 8.00 15.94 8.46
N ALA A 25 7.15 16.67 9.19
CA ALA A 25 5.69 16.48 9.24
C ALA A 25 5.21 15.13 9.80
N GLY A 26 5.20 15.02 11.13
CA GLY A 26 4.18 14.21 11.81
C GLY A 26 4.28 12.69 11.70
N GLY A 27 5.45 12.13 11.37
CA GLY A 27 5.95 10.79 11.76
C GLY A 27 5.13 9.52 11.49
N TYR A 28 3.85 9.61 11.14
CA TYR A 28 2.90 8.50 11.10
C TYR A 28 1.92 8.67 9.93
N TRP A 29 1.83 7.65 9.09
CA TRP A 29 0.92 7.62 7.94
C TRP A 29 -0.11 6.51 8.09
N PRO A 30 -1.42 6.80 7.95
CA PRO A 30 -2.51 5.84 8.18
C PRO A 30 -2.68 4.83 7.04
N PHE A 31 -1.59 4.16 6.65
CA PHE A 31 -1.52 3.24 5.53
C PHE A 31 -2.67 2.22 5.51
N ALA A 32 -2.86 1.50 6.62
CA ALA A 32 -3.85 0.42 6.69
C ALA A 32 -5.28 0.96 6.60
N LEU A 33 -5.54 2.15 7.16
CA LEU A 33 -6.85 2.79 7.08
C LEU A 33 -7.15 3.25 5.65
N LEU A 34 -6.16 3.84 4.98
CA LEU A 34 -6.27 4.28 3.59
C LEU A 34 -6.48 3.08 2.65
N ASN A 35 -5.78 1.97 2.85
CA ASN A 35 -6.03 0.74 2.09
C ASN A 35 -7.47 0.24 2.29
N LYS A 36 -7.98 0.23 3.52
CA LYS A 36 -9.37 -0.17 3.77
C LYS A 36 -10.38 0.77 3.15
N LYS A 37 -10.09 2.08 3.12
CA LYS A 37 -10.90 3.05 2.39
C LYS A 37 -10.92 2.74 0.89
N ALA A 38 -9.77 2.44 0.29
CA ALA A 38 -9.70 2.09 -1.14
C ALA A 38 -10.45 0.78 -1.45
N ASP A 39 -10.33 -0.25 -0.62
CA ASP A 39 -11.11 -1.50 -0.74
C ASP A 39 -12.63 -1.23 -0.70
N LEU A 40 -13.08 -0.34 0.20
CA LEU A 40 -14.48 0.04 0.30
C LEU A 40 -14.96 0.83 -0.92
N LEU A 41 -14.17 1.81 -1.38
CA LEU A 41 -14.50 2.62 -2.56
C LEU A 41 -14.65 1.75 -3.81
N GLN A 42 -13.77 0.76 -4.01
CA GLN A 42 -13.90 -0.24 -5.06
C GLN A 42 -15.22 -1.01 -4.96
N THR A 43 -15.59 -1.46 -3.76
CA THR A 43 -16.84 -2.19 -3.53
C THR A 43 -18.07 -1.34 -3.84
N LEU A 44 -17.97 -0.03 -3.66
CA LEU A 44 -19.02 0.94 -3.99
C LEU A 44 -19.02 1.37 -5.46
N GLY A 45 -18.04 0.92 -6.26
CA GLY A 45 -17.87 1.32 -7.66
C GLY A 45 -17.24 2.71 -7.84
N ASP A 46 -16.70 3.30 -6.78
CA ASP A 46 -15.99 4.59 -6.81
C ASP A 46 -14.50 4.37 -7.11
N TRP A 47 -14.24 3.94 -8.34
CA TRP A 47 -12.92 3.48 -8.78
C TRP A 47 -11.88 4.59 -8.82
N GLU A 48 -12.26 5.80 -9.24
CA GLU A 48 -11.38 6.96 -9.34
C GLU A 48 -10.86 7.39 -7.96
N ASN A 49 -11.73 7.49 -6.96
CA ASN A 49 -11.30 7.82 -5.60
C ASN A 49 -10.48 6.68 -4.97
N ALA A 50 -10.78 5.41 -5.31
CA ALA A 50 -9.94 4.29 -4.88
C ALA A 50 -8.52 4.40 -5.45
N GLU A 51 -8.39 4.79 -6.72
CA GLU A 51 -7.11 4.98 -7.40
C GLU A 51 -6.29 6.07 -6.72
N MET A 52 -6.90 7.24 -6.47
CA MET A 52 -6.24 8.37 -5.79
C MET A 52 -5.70 7.97 -4.40
N VAL A 53 -6.45 7.16 -3.65
CA VAL A 53 -6.03 6.69 -2.33
C VAL A 53 -4.83 5.75 -2.44
N TYR A 54 -4.84 4.82 -3.39
CA TYR A 54 -3.69 3.94 -3.62
C TYR A 54 -2.45 4.71 -4.10
N GLN A 55 -2.60 5.65 -5.02
CA GLN A 55 -1.49 6.51 -5.48
C GLN A 55 -0.88 7.32 -4.34
N SER A 56 -1.72 7.84 -3.42
CA SER A 56 -1.24 8.56 -2.23
C SER A 56 -0.42 7.64 -1.30
N ASN A 57 -0.85 6.39 -1.12
CA ASN A 57 -0.08 5.40 -0.37
C ASN A 57 1.25 5.08 -1.04
N VAL A 58 1.27 4.89 -2.37
CA VAL A 58 2.50 4.64 -3.14
C VAL A 58 3.50 5.78 -2.94
N ALA A 59 3.09 7.03 -3.16
CA ALA A 59 3.97 8.20 -3.04
C ALA A 59 4.56 8.34 -1.63
N TRP A 60 3.75 8.12 -0.59
CA TRP A 60 4.24 8.17 0.78
C TRP A 60 5.23 7.02 1.09
N LEU A 61 4.92 5.81 0.63
CA LEU A 61 5.75 4.63 0.87
C LEU A 61 7.10 4.69 0.15
N GLU A 62 7.14 5.24 -1.06
CA GLU A 62 8.37 5.54 -1.80
C GLU A 62 9.24 6.50 -0.99
N ASN A 63 8.68 7.62 -0.53
CA ASN A 63 9.40 8.60 0.28
C ASN A 63 9.84 8.03 1.64
N ALA A 64 9.02 7.18 2.26
CA ALA A 64 9.34 6.52 3.52
C ALA A 64 10.26 5.30 3.36
N GLY A 65 10.65 4.93 2.13
CA GLY A 65 11.45 3.74 1.81
C GLY A 65 10.87 2.43 2.38
N GLN A 66 9.55 2.35 2.50
CA GLN A 66 8.81 1.20 3.05
C GLN A 66 8.54 0.16 1.94
N LEU A 67 9.61 -0.36 1.33
CA LEU A 67 9.54 -1.17 0.10
C LEU A 67 8.57 -2.36 0.18
N GLY A 68 8.51 -3.06 1.31
CA GLY A 68 7.59 -4.19 1.48
C GLY A 68 6.11 -3.81 1.35
N TYR A 69 5.72 -2.64 1.86
CA TYR A 69 4.37 -2.12 1.73
C TYR A 69 4.13 -1.46 0.36
N LEU A 70 5.19 -0.89 -0.25
CA LEU A 70 5.14 -0.28 -1.57
C LEU A 70 4.72 -1.30 -2.63
N THR A 71 5.41 -2.45 -2.69
CA THR A 71 5.10 -3.55 -3.61
C THR A 71 3.67 -4.06 -3.43
N GLU A 72 3.20 -4.22 -2.18
CA GLU A 72 1.81 -4.64 -1.93
C GLU A 72 0.80 -3.62 -2.51
N THR A 73 1.07 -2.33 -2.32
CA THR A 73 0.17 -1.26 -2.74
C THR A 73 0.15 -1.10 -4.26
N GLN A 74 1.30 -1.20 -4.91
CA GLN A 74 1.41 -1.18 -6.38
C GLN A 74 0.63 -2.34 -7.02
N ASN A 75 0.70 -3.54 -6.42
CA ASN A 75 -0.09 -4.69 -6.88
C ASN A 75 -1.61 -4.48 -6.74
N ARG A 76 -2.06 -3.81 -5.67
CA ARG A 76 -3.47 -3.46 -5.49
C ARG A 76 -3.94 -2.42 -6.51
N LEU A 77 -3.12 -1.42 -6.78
CA LEU A 77 -3.38 -0.40 -7.80
C LEU A 77 -3.44 -1.02 -9.21
N ALA A 78 -2.55 -1.95 -9.54
CA ALA A 78 -2.56 -2.66 -10.82
C ALA A 78 -3.83 -3.52 -10.99
N GLN A 79 -4.28 -4.20 -9.93
CA GLN A 79 -5.56 -4.92 -9.93
C GLN A 79 -6.75 -3.99 -10.13
N LEU A 80 -6.76 -2.83 -9.45
CA LEU A 80 -7.78 -1.81 -9.62
C LEU A 80 -7.87 -1.34 -11.08
N LEU A 81 -6.74 -0.97 -11.67
CA LEU A 81 -6.69 -0.52 -13.07
C LEU A 81 -7.13 -1.61 -14.04
N THR A 82 -6.78 -2.87 -13.76
CA THR A 82 -7.26 -4.03 -14.51
C THR A 82 -8.79 -4.13 -14.47
N ASN A 83 -9.39 -3.94 -13.29
CA ASN A 83 -10.85 -3.95 -13.13
C ASN A 83 -11.54 -2.78 -13.85
N MET A 84 -10.85 -1.64 -14.00
CA MET A 84 -11.31 -0.49 -14.79
C MET A 84 -11.10 -0.66 -16.30
N GLY A 85 -10.40 -1.70 -16.75
CA GLY A 85 -10.04 -1.91 -18.16
C GLY A 85 -8.77 -1.18 -18.62
N ASN A 86 -8.05 -0.53 -17.71
CA ASN A 86 -6.79 0.19 -17.97
C ASN A 86 -5.59 -0.76 -17.91
N TYR A 87 -5.53 -1.72 -18.84
CA TYR A 87 -4.54 -2.79 -18.83
C TYR A 87 -3.10 -2.32 -19.04
N GLU A 88 -2.88 -1.28 -19.85
CA GLU A 88 -1.53 -0.75 -20.12
C GLU A 88 -0.89 -0.15 -18.86
N ALA A 89 -1.65 0.67 -18.14
CA ALA A 89 -1.21 1.24 -16.87
C ALA A 89 -1.02 0.15 -15.79
N ALA A 90 -1.89 -0.87 -15.77
CA ALA A 90 -1.74 -2.01 -14.87
C ALA A 90 -0.45 -2.82 -15.14
N PHE A 91 -0.13 -3.05 -16.42
CA PHE A 91 1.07 -3.77 -16.83
C PHE A 91 2.35 -3.05 -16.39
N GLU A 92 2.43 -1.74 -16.61
CA GLU A 92 3.59 -0.95 -16.17
C GLU A 92 3.78 -0.98 -14.65
N LEU A 93 2.69 -0.97 -13.87
CA LEU A 93 2.78 -1.10 -12.42
C LEU A 93 3.23 -2.50 -11.98
N PHE A 94 2.74 -3.57 -12.63
CA PHE A 94 3.21 -4.92 -12.34
C PHE A 94 4.68 -5.09 -12.66
N ARG A 95 5.15 -4.52 -13.78
CA ARG A 95 6.56 -4.51 -14.14
C ARG A 95 7.40 -3.84 -13.05
N LYS A 96 7.03 -2.63 -12.63
CA LYS A 96 7.71 -1.90 -11.53
C LYS A 96 7.66 -2.64 -10.19
N SER A 97 6.57 -3.33 -9.90
CA SER A 97 6.42 -4.09 -8.66
C SER A 97 7.22 -5.40 -8.66
N GLY A 98 7.54 -5.95 -9.83
CA GLY A 98 8.26 -7.21 -10.00
C GLY A 98 9.75 -7.04 -10.33
N GLU A 99 10.16 -5.87 -10.80
CA GLU A 99 11.57 -5.51 -10.99
C GLU A 99 12.23 -5.34 -9.62
N ASP A 100 13.17 -6.24 -9.30
CA ASP A 100 14.08 -6.06 -8.16
C ASP A 100 14.97 -4.85 -8.47
N PRO A 101 14.98 -3.79 -7.65
CA PRO A 101 15.84 -2.63 -7.88
C PRO A 101 17.35 -2.97 -7.87
N ASN A 102 17.74 -4.20 -7.52
CA ASN A 102 19.12 -4.69 -7.56
C ASN A 102 19.46 -5.52 -8.81
N GLN A 103 18.55 -5.69 -9.77
CA GLN A 103 18.88 -6.30 -11.07
C GLN A 103 19.02 -5.20 -12.14
N GLU A 104 20.24 -4.68 -12.28
CA GLU A 104 20.64 -4.02 -13.54
C GLU A 104 20.86 -5.07 -14.65
N PRO A 105 20.59 -4.72 -15.93
CA PRO A 105 20.75 -5.63 -17.08
C PRO A 105 22.20 -6.02 -17.38
#